data_AF-A0A952QMY1-F1
#
_entry.id   AF-A0A952QMY1-F1
#
_cell.length_a   1.000
_cell.length_b   1.000
_cell.length_c   1.000
_cell.angle_alpha   90.00
_cell.angle_beta   90.00
_cell.angle_gamma   90.00
#
_symmetry.space_group_name_H-M   'P 1'
#
loop_
_entity.id
_entity.type
_entity.pdbx_description
1 polymer ?
#
loop_
_entity_poly.entity_id
_entity_poly.type
_entity_poly.pdbx_seq_one_letter_code
_entity_poly.pdbx_strand_id
1 'polypeptide(L)'
;MSKKKRKTREIGIDLTEFGNIVDATEARTLNDNERKVLRDAQEVLARLVPTPNNETGAAVLGEQNAEPREPKKGGPGRRPRTDFVDADVVVNKHPDFQIGQVCPCGCGRLYALKRPLHHRHFTGQAALKVTLFESEQLRCSTCGKVYTAPLPDGVGPDSYSASAKSTIAYAKYGLGTPFHRQALQYAALGVPISASVLWEAVSAGADVLQPVYEHLMQVAAEGEVGFFDDTSMPILNFDRKANDSRTGLFTTGIVSMRGETEVAIFVTGRDHAGENRAHLLARRPPELAKMIQMSDALAANTAYVSSDELIAYCLAHGRRNFVKIIESFPAECRHVIRTIGTVYHHDSLSKEAGHTPEERLAFHQELSGPVMDSLKFWLDGQIAARKTEPNSSLGKAIEYLRKHWEGLTLFLRQAGAPLDSNAVERILKKVVLFRKNSLFYKTARGARVGDIYLTLIATCQLNKANPHRYLTALQHHIEAFKESPADWMPWNFAEALERTRDPVAAT
;
A
#
# COMPACT_ATOMS: atom_id res chain seq x y z
N MET A 1 15.37 -31.07 30.50
CA MET A 1 13.89 -30.95 30.53
C MET A 1 13.29 -32.24 29.98
N SER A 2 12.58 -32.99 30.82
CA SER A 2 11.98 -34.29 30.49
C SER A 2 10.78 -34.13 29.55
N LYS A 3 10.80 -34.79 28.38
CA LYS A 3 9.66 -34.86 27.46
C LYS A 3 8.56 -35.73 28.08
N LYS A 4 7.49 -35.12 28.60
CA LYS A 4 6.26 -35.83 29.00
C LYS A 4 5.69 -36.58 27.79
N LYS A 5 5.73 -37.92 27.82
CA LYS A 5 4.96 -38.78 26.91
C LYS A 5 3.46 -38.47 27.11
N ARG A 6 2.80 -37.97 26.07
CA ARG A 6 1.35 -37.80 26.02
C ARG A 6 0.73 -39.20 25.99
N LYS A 7 -0.06 -39.57 27.01
CA LYS A 7 -0.86 -40.81 27.00
C LYS A 7 -1.93 -40.67 25.91
N THR A 8 -1.86 -41.50 24.87
CA THR A 8 -2.91 -41.59 23.85
C THR A 8 -4.10 -42.33 24.46
N ARG A 9 -5.26 -41.65 24.56
CA ARG A 9 -6.52 -42.26 24.97
C ARG A 9 -7.21 -42.79 23.71
N GLU A 10 -7.52 -44.09 23.68
CA GLU A 10 -8.34 -44.71 22.65
C GLU A 10 -9.80 -44.29 22.89
N ILE A 11 -10.44 -43.73 21.87
CA ILE A 11 -11.83 -43.28 21.91
C ILE A 11 -12.55 -44.06 20.82
N GLY A 12 -13.32 -45.08 21.21
CA GLY A 12 -14.20 -45.82 20.30
C GLY A 12 -15.57 -45.17 20.25
N ILE A 13 -16.14 -44.99 19.06
CA ILE A 13 -17.46 -44.39 18.85
C ILE A 13 -18.26 -45.34 17.97
N ASP A 14 -19.44 -45.74 18.44
CA ASP A 14 -20.42 -46.47 17.63
C ASP A 14 -21.14 -45.47 16.71
N LEU A 15 -20.93 -45.62 15.40
CA LEU A 15 -21.48 -44.72 14.38
C LEU A 15 -23.01 -44.82 14.27
N THR A 16 -23.59 -45.96 14.67
CA THR A 16 -25.04 -46.17 14.69
C THR A 16 -25.66 -45.41 15.87
N GLU A 17 -25.04 -45.49 17.04
CA GLU A 17 -25.44 -44.74 18.23
C GLU A 17 -25.31 -43.22 17.98
N PHE A 18 -24.22 -42.79 17.35
CA PHE A 18 -24.00 -41.39 16.99
C PHE A 18 -25.07 -40.85 16.03
N GLY A 19 -25.43 -41.61 14.98
CA GLY A 19 -26.50 -41.23 14.05
C GLY A 19 -27.84 -41.04 14.76
N ASN A 20 -28.22 -42.00 15.60
CA ASN A 20 -29.47 -41.94 16.37
C ASN A 20 -29.51 -40.73 17.33
N ILE A 21 -28.38 -40.33 17.91
CA ILE A 21 -28.29 -39.15 18.79
C ILE A 21 -28.46 -37.85 17.99
N VAL A 22 -27.89 -37.76 16.79
CA VAL A 22 -28.03 -36.58 15.91
C VAL A 22 -29.50 -36.42 15.52
N ASP A 23 -30.16 -37.48 15.07
CA ASP A 23 -31.58 -37.44 14.70
C ASP A 23 -32.47 -37.08 15.89
N ALA A 24 -32.13 -37.54 17.10
CA ALA A 24 -32.86 -37.21 18.32
C ALA A 24 -32.81 -35.72 18.71
N THR A 25 -31.84 -34.95 18.19
CA THR A 25 -31.73 -33.50 18.49
C THR A 25 -32.87 -32.67 17.88
N GLU A 26 -33.53 -33.17 16.85
CA GLU A 26 -34.68 -32.50 16.25
C GLU A 26 -35.96 -32.69 17.09
N ALA A 27 -36.00 -33.75 17.92
CA ALA A 27 -37.20 -34.15 18.66
C ALA A 27 -37.12 -33.87 20.17
N ARG A 28 -35.92 -33.86 20.78
CA ARG A 28 -35.77 -33.64 22.23
C ARG A 28 -34.40 -33.08 22.64
N THR A 29 -34.33 -32.59 23.87
CA THR A 29 -33.06 -32.24 24.51
C THR A 29 -32.27 -33.51 24.87
N LEU A 30 -30.96 -33.46 24.62
CA LEU A 30 -30.04 -34.56 24.90
C LEU A 30 -29.73 -34.69 26.39
N ASN A 31 -29.50 -35.92 26.84
CA ASN A 31 -28.97 -36.20 28.18
C ASN A 31 -27.43 -36.08 28.21
N ASP A 32 -26.85 -36.20 29.41
CA ASP A 32 -25.41 -35.95 29.61
C ASP A 32 -24.50 -37.01 28.97
N ASN A 33 -24.98 -38.26 28.83
CA ASN A 33 -24.25 -39.29 28.10
C ASN A 33 -24.25 -39.01 26.59
N GLU A 34 -25.38 -38.60 26.03
CA GLU A 34 -25.49 -38.25 24.61
C GLU A 34 -24.63 -37.03 24.26
N ARG A 35 -24.61 -36.01 25.14
CA ARG A 35 -23.70 -34.87 25.01
C ARG A 35 -22.22 -35.27 25.07
N LYS A 36 -21.88 -36.29 25.87
CA LYS A 36 -20.51 -36.82 25.96
C LYS A 36 -20.11 -37.54 24.68
N VAL A 37 -20.99 -38.37 24.11
CA VAL A 37 -20.76 -39.04 22.82
C VAL A 37 -20.55 -38.03 21.70
N LEU A 38 -21.33 -36.94 21.66
CA LEU A 38 -21.13 -35.86 20.68
C LEU A 38 -19.78 -35.15 20.84
N ARG A 39 -19.32 -34.91 22.09
CA ARG A 39 -18.01 -34.30 22.34
C ARG A 39 -16.85 -35.22 21.96
N ASP A 40 -16.98 -36.51 22.27
CA ASP A 40 -15.98 -37.52 21.91
C ASP A 40 -15.90 -37.65 20.38
N ALA A 41 -17.03 -37.59 19.66
CA ALA A 41 -17.08 -37.55 18.20
C ALA A 41 -16.46 -36.28 17.61
N GLN A 42 -16.73 -35.11 18.21
CA GLN A 42 -16.08 -33.87 17.81
C GLN A 42 -14.55 -33.93 17.99
N GLU A 43 -14.05 -34.56 19.05
CA GLU A 43 -12.61 -34.73 19.27
C GLU A 43 -11.96 -35.68 18.25
N VAL A 44 -12.64 -36.77 17.89
CA VAL A 44 -12.18 -37.69 16.84
C VAL A 44 -12.19 -37.01 15.47
N LEU A 45 -13.26 -36.28 15.12
CA LEU A 45 -13.34 -35.52 13.87
C LEU A 45 -12.26 -34.43 13.79
N ALA A 46 -12.00 -33.70 14.89
CA ALA A 46 -10.94 -32.70 14.94
C ALA A 46 -9.54 -33.29 14.75
N ARG A 47 -9.34 -34.59 15.03
CA ARG A 47 -8.07 -35.30 14.75
C ARG A 47 -7.98 -35.81 13.31
N LEU A 48 -9.12 -36.06 12.65
CA LEU A 48 -9.19 -36.54 11.27
C LEU A 48 -9.19 -35.41 10.24
N VAL A 49 -9.62 -34.20 10.61
CA VAL A 49 -9.55 -33.00 9.77
C VAL A 49 -8.14 -32.40 9.87
N PRO A 50 -7.35 -32.36 8.78
CA PRO A 50 -6.08 -31.65 8.79
C PRO A 50 -6.31 -30.17 9.10
N THR A 51 -5.56 -29.60 10.06
CA THR A 51 -5.48 -28.14 10.21
C THR A 51 -5.03 -27.54 8.88
N PRO A 52 -5.65 -26.45 8.38
CA PRO A 52 -5.26 -25.86 7.12
C PRO A 52 -3.88 -25.21 7.27
N ASN A 53 -2.85 -25.98 6.91
CA ASN A 53 -1.61 -25.42 6.46
C ASN A 53 -1.85 -24.93 5.04
N ASN A 54 -1.67 -23.63 4.83
CA ASN A 54 -1.58 -23.03 3.51
C ASN A 54 -0.40 -23.67 2.77
N GLU A 55 -0.65 -24.74 2.02
CA GLU A 55 0.11 -25.16 0.85
C GLU A 55 -0.48 -26.48 0.29
N THR A 56 -1.24 -26.32 -0.81
CA THR A 56 -1.49 -27.30 -1.88
C THR A 56 -1.99 -28.71 -1.50
N GLY A 57 -3.27 -28.98 -1.75
CA GLY A 57 -3.81 -30.34 -1.73
C GLY A 57 -5.19 -30.44 -2.36
N ALA A 58 -5.27 -30.35 -3.70
CA ALA A 58 -6.49 -30.69 -4.44
C ALA A 58 -6.10 -31.26 -5.81
N ALA A 59 -6.17 -32.58 -5.93
CA ALA A 59 -6.70 -33.31 -7.09
C ALA A 59 -6.26 -34.78 -7.04
N VAL A 60 -7.08 -35.62 -6.40
CA VAL A 60 -7.25 -37.00 -6.84
C VAL A 60 -8.75 -37.19 -7.03
N LEU A 61 -9.13 -37.47 -8.27
CA LEU A 61 -10.25 -38.29 -8.77
C LEU A 61 -10.60 -37.83 -10.21
N GLY A 62 -10.52 -38.76 -11.17
CA GLY A 62 -10.99 -38.61 -12.56
C GLY A 62 -12.54 -38.55 -12.61
N GLU A 63 -13.22 -38.23 -13.71
CA GLU A 63 -12.95 -38.51 -15.13
C GLU A 63 -13.67 -37.52 -16.07
N GLN A 64 -13.08 -37.42 -17.28
CA GLN A 64 -13.68 -37.32 -18.62
C GLN A 64 -14.95 -36.48 -18.87
N ASN A 65 -14.75 -35.25 -19.36
CA ASN A 65 -15.33 -34.72 -20.60
C ASN A 65 -14.64 -33.36 -20.90
N ALA A 66 -13.96 -33.26 -22.05
CA ALA A 66 -13.07 -32.14 -22.35
C ALA A 66 -13.76 -31.11 -23.24
N GLU A 67 -14.46 -30.16 -22.62
CA GLU A 67 -14.63 -28.82 -23.18
C GLU A 67 -13.30 -28.02 -23.06
N PRO A 68 -13.10 -26.96 -23.86
CA PRO A 68 -11.85 -26.20 -23.86
C PRO A 68 -11.63 -25.54 -22.49
N ARG A 69 -10.77 -26.13 -21.67
CA ARG A 69 -10.41 -25.58 -20.36
C ARG A 69 -9.71 -24.24 -20.53
N GLU A 70 -10.29 -23.19 -19.96
CA GLU A 70 -9.57 -21.95 -19.68
C GLU A 70 -8.26 -22.25 -18.93
N PRO A 71 -7.18 -21.49 -19.18
CA PRO A 71 -5.91 -21.73 -18.54
C PRO A 71 -6.07 -21.61 -17.02
N LYS A 72 -5.87 -22.74 -16.31
CA LYS A 72 -5.88 -22.79 -14.84
C LYS A 72 -4.96 -21.70 -14.30
N LYS A 73 -5.51 -20.74 -13.56
CA LYS A 73 -4.74 -19.80 -12.74
C LYS A 73 -3.78 -20.63 -11.87
N GLY A 74 -2.47 -20.46 -12.10
CA GLY A 74 -1.46 -21.18 -11.34
C GLY A 74 -1.58 -20.86 -9.85
N GLY A 75 -1.25 -21.83 -9.00
CA GLY A 75 -1.23 -21.63 -7.55
C GLY A 75 -0.34 -20.45 -7.12
N PRO A 76 -0.49 -19.98 -5.86
CA PRO A 76 0.25 -18.84 -5.34
C PRO A 76 1.76 -19.02 -5.56
N GLY A 77 2.38 -18.07 -6.27
CA GLY A 77 3.82 -18.05 -6.57
C GLY A 77 4.21 -18.21 -8.05
N ARG A 78 3.31 -18.65 -8.93
CA ARG A 78 3.59 -18.73 -10.38
C ARG A 78 3.28 -17.40 -11.07
N ARG A 79 4.32 -16.58 -11.28
CA ARG A 79 4.24 -15.38 -12.13
C ARG A 79 4.37 -15.71 -13.62
N PRO A 80 3.55 -15.11 -14.51
CA PRO A 80 3.66 -15.29 -15.95
C PRO A 80 4.96 -14.70 -16.51
N ARG A 81 5.38 -15.13 -17.70
CA ARG A 81 6.58 -14.58 -18.39
C ARG A 81 6.49 -13.06 -18.55
N THR A 82 5.30 -12.53 -18.77
CA THR A 82 5.03 -11.08 -18.95
C THR A 82 5.42 -10.23 -17.74
N ASP A 83 5.52 -10.82 -16.53
CA ASP A 83 5.95 -10.09 -15.33
C ASP A 83 7.46 -9.78 -15.32
N PHE A 84 8.26 -10.52 -16.10
CA PHE A 84 9.72 -10.41 -16.15
C PHE A 84 10.13 -9.54 -17.35
N VAL A 85 9.74 -8.26 -17.32
CA VAL A 85 9.93 -7.34 -18.46
C VAL A 85 11.39 -7.11 -18.83
N ASP A 86 12.29 -7.07 -17.84
CA ASP A 86 13.72 -6.81 -18.03
C ASP A 86 14.58 -8.09 -18.00
N ALA A 87 13.98 -9.27 -18.13
CA ALA A 87 14.74 -10.53 -18.15
C ALA A 87 15.37 -10.78 -19.52
N ASP A 88 16.67 -11.09 -19.51
CA ASP A 88 17.38 -11.60 -20.69
C ASP A 88 16.72 -12.90 -21.17
N VAL A 89 16.31 -12.92 -22.44
CA VAL A 89 15.70 -14.10 -23.06
C VAL A 89 16.73 -14.80 -23.91
N VAL A 90 17.22 -15.93 -23.42
CA VAL A 90 18.01 -16.86 -24.22
C VAL A 90 17.08 -17.88 -24.84
N VAL A 91 16.96 -17.87 -26.17
CA VAL A 91 16.19 -18.86 -26.91
C VAL A 91 17.06 -20.10 -27.12
N ASN A 92 16.82 -21.14 -26.33
CA ASN A 92 17.49 -22.43 -26.48
C ASN A 92 16.85 -23.23 -27.62
N LYS A 93 17.56 -23.36 -28.74
CA LYS A 93 17.16 -24.28 -29.81
C LYS A 93 17.60 -25.70 -29.44
N HIS A 94 16.82 -26.70 -29.86
CA HIS A 94 17.21 -28.10 -29.65
C HIS A 94 18.49 -28.41 -30.47
N PRO A 95 19.55 -28.96 -29.87
CA PRO A 95 20.81 -29.20 -30.58
C PRO A 95 20.69 -30.27 -31.68
N ASP A 96 19.99 -31.37 -31.37
CA ASP A 96 19.96 -32.55 -32.25
C ASP A 96 18.71 -32.67 -33.13
N PHE A 97 17.69 -31.83 -32.90
CA PHE A 97 16.38 -31.96 -33.53
C PHE A 97 15.91 -30.67 -34.17
N GLN A 98 15.37 -30.77 -35.37
CA GLN A 98 14.88 -29.63 -36.14
C GLN A 98 13.38 -29.74 -36.45
N ILE A 99 12.74 -28.60 -36.64
CA ILE A 99 11.35 -28.53 -37.08
C ILE A 99 11.24 -29.22 -38.46
N GLY A 100 10.28 -30.13 -38.60
CA GLY A 100 10.05 -30.90 -39.82
C GLY A 100 10.86 -32.19 -39.94
N GLN A 101 11.85 -32.43 -39.08
CA GLN A 101 12.61 -33.69 -39.03
C GLN A 101 11.69 -34.87 -38.68
N VAL A 102 11.97 -36.04 -39.25
CA VAL A 102 11.28 -37.29 -38.86
C VAL A 102 11.62 -37.58 -37.40
N CYS A 103 10.59 -37.83 -36.59
CA CYS A 103 10.74 -38.20 -35.19
C CYS A 103 11.69 -39.40 -35.07
N PRO A 104 12.59 -39.46 -34.08
CA PRO A 104 13.48 -40.61 -33.88
C PRO A 104 12.77 -41.97 -33.80
N CYS A 105 11.48 -42.02 -33.41
CA CYS A 105 10.68 -43.25 -33.48
C CYS A 105 10.13 -43.63 -34.87
N GLY A 106 10.36 -42.83 -35.91
CA GLY A 106 9.79 -43.02 -37.26
C GLY A 106 8.28 -42.73 -37.37
N CYS A 107 7.64 -42.42 -36.25
CA CYS A 107 6.21 -42.26 -36.03
C CYS A 107 5.59 -40.97 -36.61
N GLY A 108 6.38 -39.98 -37.06
CA GLY A 108 5.87 -38.69 -37.54
C GLY A 108 6.95 -37.64 -37.78
N ARG A 109 6.57 -36.36 -37.87
CA ARG A 109 7.50 -35.21 -37.97
C ARG A 109 7.43 -34.32 -36.73
N LEU A 110 8.56 -33.74 -36.34
CA LEU A 110 8.67 -32.80 -35.23
C LEU A 110 8.10 -31.43 -35.62
N TYR A 111 7.33 -30.82 -34.72
CA TYR A 111 6.77 -29.47 -34.92
C TYR A 111 7.00 -28.61 -33.67
N ALA A 112 7.08 -27.29 -33.87
CA ALA A 112 7.20 -26.36 -32.76
C ALA A 112 5.88 -26.26 -32.00
N LEU A 113 5.93 -26.30 -30.66
CA LEU A 113 4.78 -25.98 -29.83
C LEU A 113 4.54 -24.47 -29.85
N LYS A 114 3.26 -24.06 -29.90
CA LYS A 114 2.86 -22.64 -29.88
C LYS A 114 3.35 -21.88 -28.65
N ARG A 115 3.59 -22.58 -27.54
CA ARG A 115 4.10 -22.01 -26.30
C ARG A 115 5.41 -22.72 -25.93
N PRO A 116 6.55 -22.02 -25.95
CA PRO A 116 7.80 -22.63 -25.52
C PRO A 116 7.76 -22.92 -24.01
N LEU A 117 8.49 -23.95 -23.59
CA LEU A 117 8.69 -24.21 -22.17
C LEU A 117 9.63 -23.13 -21.60
N HIS A 118 9.15 -22.37 -20.62
CA HIS A 118 9.96 -21.35 -19.96
C HIS A 118 10.64 -21.93 -18.72
N HIS A 119 11.98 -22.01 -18.74
CA HIS A 119 12.78 -22.21 -17.54
C HIS A 119 13.22 -20.86 -16.98
N ARG A 120 13.19 -20.70 -15.65
CA ARG A 120 13.59 -19.47 -14.96
C ARG A 120 14.80 -19.79 -14.08
N HIS A 121 15.91 -19.11 -14.35
CA HIS A 121 17.13 -19.20 -13.56
C HIS A 121 17.39 -17.83 -12.92
N PHE A 122 17.64 -17.80 -11.61
CA PHE A 122 17.88 -16.58 -10.86
C PHE A 122 19.33 -16.54 -10.38
N THR A 123 20.06 -15.49 -10.74
CA THR A 123 21.42 -15.22 -10.27
C THR A 123 21.42 -14.01 -9.35
N GLY A 124 22.13 -14.07 -8.22
CA GLY A 124 22.33 -12.92 -7.34
C GLY A 124 23.38 -11.96 -7.92
N GLN A 125 23.11 -10.66 -7.85
CA GLN A 125 24.04 -9.61 -8.26
C GLN A 125 23.96 -8.39 -7.34
N ALA A 126 24.98 -7.53 -7.39
CA ALA A 126 24.92 -6.21 -6.78
C ALA A 126 23.77 -5.40 -7.40
N ALA A 127 22.97 -4.74 -6.57
CA ALA A 127 21.90 -3.87 -7.07
C ALA A 127 22.43 -2.61 -7.78
N LEU A 128 23.72 -2.31 -7.62
CA LEU A 128 24.46 -1.33 -8.41
C LEU A 128 25.64 -2.03 -9.09
N LYS A 129 25.85 -1.72 -10.37
CA LYS A 129 27.03 -2.15 -11.15
C LYS A 129 27.91 -0.92 -11.39
N VAL A 130 29.21 -1.05 -11.15
CA VAL A 130 30.20 -0.01 -11.45
C VAL A 130 31.07 -0.49 -12.61
N THR A 131 31.31 0.41 -13.56
CA THR A 131 32.28 0.22 -14.65
C THR A 131 33.38 1.26 -14.45
N LEU A 132 34.62 0.83 -14.33
CA LEU A 132 35.77 1.73 -14.19
C LEU A 132 36.31 2.03 -15.59
N PHE A 133 36.38 3.31 -15.94
CA PHE A 133 36.99 3.79 -17.19
C PHE A 133 38.34 4.40 -16.86
N GLU A 134 39.42 3.73 -17.29
CA GLU A 134 40.80 4.20 -17.11
C GLU A 134 41.26 4.90 -18.39
N SER A 135 41.17 6.23 -18.41
CA SER A 135 41.62 7.04 -19.55
C SER A 135 43.15 7.20 -19.54
N GLU A 136 43.81 6.84 -20.65
CA GLU A 136 45.24 7.08 -20.83
C GLU A 136 45.55 8.59 -20.75
N GLN A 137 46.66 8.92 -20.09
CA GLN A 137 47.19 10.28 -20.04
C GLN A 137 48.61 10.33 -20.60
N LEU A 138 48.79 11.12 -21.66
CA LEU A 138 50.08 11.35 -22.30
C LEU A 138 50.57 12.75 -21.97
N ARG A 139 51.80 12.88 -21.48
CA ARG A 139 52.45 14.16 -21.20
C ARG A 139 53.55 14.43 -22.21
N CYS A 140 53.51 15.60 -22.85
CA CYS A 140 54.61 16.06 -23.69
C CYS A 140 55.85 16.31 -22.82
N SER A 141 56.98 15.66 -23.12
CA SER A 141 58.23 15.80 -22.38
C SER A 141 58.84 17.20 -22.49
N THR A 142 58.53 17.94 -23.56
CA THR A 142 59.10 19.27 -23.82
C THR A 142 58.29 20.39 -23.17
N CYS A 143 56.99 20.50 -23.50
CA CYS A 143 56.15 21.61 -23.00
C CYS A 143 55.32 21.25 -21.76
N GLY A 144 55.31 19.99 -21.33
CA GLY A 144 54.59 19.53 -20.15
C GLY A 144 53.08 19.38 -20.30
N LYS A 145 52.49 19.70 -21.46
CA LYS A 145 51.05 19.57 -21.71
C LYS A 145 50.58 18.11 -21.60
N VAL A 146 49.45 17.89 -20.92
CA VAL A 146 48.81 16.58 -20.74
C VAL A 146 47.64 16.44 -21.71
N TYR A 147 47.55 15.29 -22.35
CA TYR A 147 46.47 14.86 -23.23
C TYR A 147 45.81 13.64 -22.58
N THR A 148 44.50 13.71 -22.31
CA THR A 148 43.74 12.61 -21.70
C THR A 148 42.84 11.98 -22.76
N ALA A 149 42.85 10.65 -22.86
CA ALA A 149 41.94 9.93 -23.74
C ALA A 149 40.49 10.21 -23.34
N PRO A 150 39.60 10.56 -24.31
CA PRO A 150 38.21 10.82 -24.00
C PRO A 150 37.52 9.54 -23.50
N LEU A 151 36.45 9.72 -22.71
CA LEU A 151 35.58 8.60 -22.34
C LEU A 151 34.85 8.07 -23.58
N PRO A 152 34.48 6.77 -23.60
CA PRO A 152 33.69 6.20 -24.70
C PRO A 152 32.35 6.93 -24.90
N ASP A 153 31.86 6.92 -26.13
CA ASP A 153 30.55 7.47 -26.47
C ASP A 153 29.44 6.84 -25.62
N GLY A 154 28.53 7.67 -25.11
CA GLY A 154 27.43 7.26 -24.24
C GLY A 154 27.76 7.22 -22.74
N VAL A 155 29.01 7.43 -22.33
CA VAL A 155 29.36 7.66 -20.92
C VAL A 155 29.20 9.13 -20.60
N GLY A 156 28.11 9.47 -19.90
CA GLY A 156 27.84 10.84 -19.46
C GLY A 156 28.86 11.33 -18.41
N PRO A 157 28.94 12.66 -18.19
CA PRO A 157 29.86 13.25 -17.22
C PRO A 157 29.50 12.93 -15.75
N ASP A 158 28.27 12.46 -15.49
CA ASP A 158 27.80 12.07 -14.17
C ASP A 158 28.32 10.69 -13.76
N SER A 159 28.87 10.59 -12.55
CA SER A 159 29.32 9.31 -11.97
C SER A 159 28.19 8.30 -11.74
N TYR A 160 26.92 8.73 -11.75
CA TYR A 160 25.75 7.88 -11.47
C TYR A 160 24.68 8.05 -12.55
N SER A 161 24.32 6.94 -13.19
CA SER A 161 23.21 6.91 -14.13
C SER A 161 21.86 7.10 -13.43
N ALA A 162 20.83 7.45 -14.21
CA ALA A 162 19.45 7.59 -13.73
C ALA A 162 18.94 6.34 -13.00
N SER A 163 19.26 5.15 -13.53
CA SER A 163 18.88 3.88 -12.91
C SER A 163 19.55 3.66 -11.55
N ALA A 164 20.84 4.02 -11.42
CA ALA A 164 21.57 3.92 -10.16
C ALA A 164 20.96 4.84 -9.09
N LYS A 165 20.75 6.11 -9.42
CA LYS A 165 20.10 7.10 -8.54
C LYS A 165 18.70 6.62 -8.12
N SER A 166 17.91 6.06 -9.05
CA SER A 166 16.57 5.50 -8.77
C SER A 166 16.61 4.29 -7.85
N THR A 167 17.57 3.37 -8.03
CA THR A 167 17.77 2.21 -7.15
C THR A 167 18.06 2.65 -5.72
N ILE A 168 18.97 3.62 -5.54
CA ILE A 168 19.36 4.14 -4.22
C ILE A 168 18.15 4.83 -3.55
N ALA A 169 17.44 5.69 -4.29
CA ALA A 169 16.26 6.40 -3.79
C ALA A 169 15.13 5.45 -3.40
N TYR A 170 14.81 4.47 -4.26
CA TYR A 170 13.77 3.48 -3.99
C TYR A 170 14.11 2.59 -2.79
N ALA A 171 15.37 2.16 -2.65
CA ALA A 171 15.80 1.41 -1.48
C ALA A 171 15.63 2.22 -0.18
N LYS A 172 15.93 3.53 -0.20
CA LYS A 172 15.81 4.40 0.97
C LYS A 172 14.36 4.71 1.33
N TYR A 173 13.58 5.22 0.37
CA TYR A 173 12.25 5.79 0.62
C TYR A 173 11.11 4.82 0.29
N GLY A 174 11.30 3.92 -0.67
CA GLY A 174 10.33 2.88 -1.01
C GLY A 174 10.36 1.69 -0.06
N LEU A 175 11.56 1.23 0.30
CA LEU A 175 11.78 0.05 1.16
C LEU A 175 12.18 0.41 2.60
N GLY A 176 12.47 1.67 2.89
CA GLY A 176 12.86 2.12 4.23
C GLY A 176 14.28 1.70 4.64
N THR A 177 15.18 1.42 3.69
CA THR A 177 16.55 0.95 3.99
C THR A 177 17.50 2.14 4.20
N PRO A 178 18.04 2.36 5.41
CA PRO A 178 18.94 3.47 5.67
C PRO A 178 20.22 3.40 4.82
N PHE A 179 20.80 4.56 4.45
CA PHE A 179 22.00 4.61 3.60
C PHE A 179 23.19 3.81 4.17
N HIS A 180 23.37 3.77 5.50
CA HIS A 180 24.43 2.94 6.09
C HIS A 180 24.21 1.44 5.83
N ARG A 181 22.96 0.96 5.83
CA ARG A 181 22.65 -0.45 5.51
C ARG A 181 22.84 -0.74 4.03
N GLN A 182 22.47 0.21 3.17
CA GLN A 182 22.76 0.10 1.74
C GLN A 182 24.27 0.04 1.49
N ALA A 183 25.05 0.92 2.11
CA ALA A 183 26.51 0.92 2.00
C ALA A 183 27.13 -0.42 2.43
N LEU A 184 26.66 -1.01 3.55
CA LEU A 184 27.08 -2.34 3.98
C LEU A 184 26.74 -3.42 2.95
N GLN A 185 25.52 -3.39 2.39
CA GLN A 185 25.10 -4.33 1.36
C GLN A 185 25.97 -4.23 0.11
N TYR A 186 26.21 -3.01 -0.39
CA TYR A 186 27.01 -2.81 -1.59
C TYR A 186 28.47 -3.21 -1.39
N ALA A 187 29.06 -2.89 -0.23
CA ALA A 187 30.42 -3.35 0.12
C ALA A 187 30.52 -4.88 0.16
N ALA A 188 29.51 -5.56 0.74
CA ALA A 188 29.46 -7.03 0.77
C ALA A 188 29.33 -7.67 -0.63
N LEU A 189 28.83 -6.92 -1.61
CA LEU A 189 28.69 -7.34 -3.00
C LEU A 189 29.81 -6.81 -3.91
N GLY A 190 30.91 -6.33 -3.32
CA GLY A 190 32.10 -5.89 -4.06
C GLY A 190 32.02 -4.50 -4.69
N VAL A 191 31.00 -3.69 -4.33
CA VAL A 191 30.78 -2.33 -4.84
C VAL A 191 30.78 -1.33 -3.67
N PRO A 192 31.93 -1.06 -3.03
CA PRO A 192 31.96 -0.19 -1.86
C PRO A 192 31.55 1.25 -2.22
N ILE A 193 30.50 1.75 -1.57
CA ILE A 193 30.01 3.13 -1.70
C ILE A 193 29.59 3.63 -0.33
N SER A 194 30.04 4.83 0.04
CA SER A 194 29.77 5.38 1.37
C SER A 194 28.35 5.94 1.49
N ALA A 195 27.83 6.01 2.72
CA ALA A 195 26.50 6.56 2.96
C ALA A 195 26.36 8.04 2.56
N SER A 196 27.44 8.84 2.61
CA SER A 196 27.43 10.24 2.18
C SER A 196 27.28 10.37 0.67
N VAL A 197 27.97 9.52 -0.08
CA VAL A 197 27.91 9.49 -1.55
C VAL A 197 26.53 9.01 -2.02
N LEU A 198 25.94 8.02 -1.34
CA LEU A 198 24.56 7.61 -1.59
C LEU A 198 23.56 8.76 -1.35
N TRP A 199 23.79 9.57 -0.32
CA TRP A 199 22.96 10.75 -0.05
C TRP A 199 23.09 11.79 -1.16
N GLU A 200 24.31 12.15 -1.57
CA GLU A 200 24.57 13.14 -2.62
C GLU A 200 23.89 12.76 -3.95
N ALA A 201 23.99 11.48 -4.34
CA ALA A 201 23.35 10.96 -5.55
C ALA A 201 21.82 11.16 -5.55
N VAL A 202 21.18 11.09 -4.39
CA VAL A 202 19.72 11.17 -4.23
C VAL A 202 19.24 12.61 -3.98
N SER A 203 20.01 13.40 -3.20
CA SER A 203 19.62 14.76 -2.83
C SER A 203 19.59 15.69 -4.04
N ALA A 204 20.57 15.58 -4.95
CA ALA A 204 20.61 16.36 -6.18
C ALA A 204 19.41 16.05 -7.09
N GLY A 205 19.01 14.77 -7.17
CA GLY A 205 17.85 14.35 -7.95
C GLY A 205 16.53 14.93 -7.44
N ALA A 206 16.39 15.14 -6.13
CA ALA A 206 15.13 15.65 -5.56
C ALA A 206 14.79 17.07 -6.01
N ASP A 207 15.79 17.95 -6.17
CA ASP A 207 15.55 19.33 -6.61
C ASP A 207 15.06 19.38 -8.05
N VAL A 208 15.58 18.48 -8.88
CA VAL A 208 15.16 18.32 -10.27
C VAL A 208 13.72 17.81 -10.39
N LEU A 209 13.27 16.99 -9.42
CA LEU A 209 11.92 16.40 -9.39
C LEU A 209 10.84 17.34 -8.83
N GLN A 210 11.21 18.54 -8.38
CA GLN A 210 10.30 19.50 -7.74
C GLN A 210 9.08 19.88 -8.62
N PRO A 211 9.19 20.09 -9.95
CA PRO A 211 8.02 20.39 -10.80
C PRO A 211 6.98 19.27 -10.83
N VAL A 212 7.42 18.01 -10.84
CA VAL A 212 6.52 16.83 -10.80
C VAL A 212 5.81 16.76 -9.45
N TYR A 213 6.52 17.00 -8.36
CA TYR A 213 5.92 17.09 -7.03
C TYR A 213 4.87 18.21 -6.95
N GLU A 214 5.17 19.39 -7.51
CA GLU A 214 4.23 20.52 -7.55
C GLU A 214 3.00 20.25 -8.39
N HIS A 215 3.16 19.57 -9.52
CA HIS A 215 2.03 19.15 -10.33
C HIS A 215 1.16 18.12 -9.58
N LEU A 216 1.76 17.16 -8.88
CA LEU A 216 1.00 16.23 -8.03
C LEU A 216 0.26 16.95 -6.90
N MET A 217 0.84 17.99 -6.30
CA MET A 217 0.14 18.84 -5.33
C MET A 217 -1.09 19.52 -5.96
N GLN A 218 -0.97 19.99 -7.22
CA GLN A 218 -2.10 20.59 -7.94
C GLN A 218 -3.20 19.56 -8.21
N VAL A 219 -2.85 18.39 -8.76
CA VAL A 219 -3.81 17.31 -9.01
C VAL A 219 -4.48 16.86 -7.70
N ALA A 220 -3.73 16.76 -6.61
CA ALA A 220 -4.29 16.44 -5.30
C ALA A 220 -5.27 17.51 -4.79
N ALA A 221 -5.01 18.79 -5.06
CA ALA A 221 -5.92 19.88 -4.69
C ALA A 221 -7.23 19.86 -5.49
N GLU A 222 -7.26 19.23 -6.67
CA GLU A 222 -8.43 19.09 -7.55
C GLU A 222 -9.32 17.88 -7.22
N GLY A 223 -8.88 16.96 -6.35
CA GLY A 223 -9.64 15.74 -6.05
C GLY A 223 -11.01 15.96 -5.40
N GLU A 224 -11.89 14.97 -5.50
CA GLU A 224 -13.23 15.01 -4.89
C GLU A 224 -13.19 14.62 -3.40
N VAL A 225 -12.29 13.70 -3.02
CA VAL A 225 -12.17 13.18 -1.65
C VAL A 225 -10.71 13.24 -1.21
N GLY A 226 -10.44 13.93 -0.10
CA GLY A 226 -9.12 14.06 0.52
C GLY A 226 -9.07 13.38 1.89
N PHE A 227 -8.04 12.58 2.13
CA PHE A 227 -7.76 11.92 3.41
C PHE A 227 -6.51 12.52 4.03
N PHE A 228 -6.60 12.92 5.30
CA PHE A 228 -5.53 13.66 5.98
C PHE A 228 -5.25 13.06 7.35
N ASP A 229 -3.99 12.80 7.66
CA ASP A 229 -3.56 12.33 8.97
C ASP A 229 -2.07 12.65 9.23
N ASP A 230 -1.69 12.69 10.50
CA ASP A 230 -0.32 12.98 10.94
C ASP A 230 0.34 11.76 11.58
N THR A 231 1.65 11.64 11.36
CA THR A 231 2.49 10.77 12.19
C THR A 231 3.74 11.50 12.64
N SER A 232 4.21 11.26 13.86
CA SER A 232 5.39 11.96 14.39
C SER A 232 6.65 11.67 13.57
N MET A 233 7.45 12.68 13.22
CA MET A 233 8.71 12.48 12.52
C MET A 233 9.73 13.52 12.99
N PRO A 234 10.71 13.12 13.81
CA PRO A 234 11.70 14.07 14.31
C PRO A 234 12.63 14.59 13.20
N ILE A 235 12.96 15.87 13.28
CA ILE A 235 14.05 16.51 12.53
C ILE A 235 15.03 17.07 13.57
N LEU A 236 16.28 16.59 13.57
CA LEU A 236 17.26 16.92 14.62
C LEU A 236 17.67 18.40 14.58
N ASN A 237 18.11 18.87 13.41
CA ASN A 237 18.53 20.25 13.18
C ASN A 237 17.37 21.02 12.57
N PHE A 238 16.29 21.18 13.35
CA PHE A 238 15.14 21.99 12.96
C PHE A 238 15.27 23.38 13.57
N ASP A 239 15.39 24.40 12.72
CA ASP A 239 15.46 25.79 13.16
C ASP A 239 14.11 26.23 13.73
N ARG A 240 14.11 26.54 15.03
CA ARG A 240 12.93 27.04 15.73
C ARG A 240 12.94 28.57 15.68
N LYS A 241 11.79 29.16 15.35
CA LYS A 241 11.61 30.61 15.48
C LYS A 241 11.74 31.01 16.97
N ALA A 242 12.25 32.21 17.25
CA ALA A 242 12.22 32.74 18.61
C ALA A 242 10.75 32.88 19.07
N ASN A 243 10.44 32.45 20.30
CA ASN A 243 9.10 32.37 20.90
C ASN A 243 8.22 31.19 20.47
N ASP A 244 8.83 30.11 20.01
CA ASP A 244 8.08 28.91 19.68
C ASP A 244 7.72 28.01 20.87
N SER A 245 6.42 27.86 21.14
CA SER A 245 5.92 26.92 22.13
C SER A 245 5.65 25.52 21.57
N ARG A 246 5.60 25.34 20.23
CA ARG A 246 5.30 24.05 19.59
C ARG A 246 6.58 23.23 19.42
N THR A 247 6.60 22.03 20.00
CA THR A 247 7.77 21.13 19.97
C THR A 247 7.60 19.91 19.06
N GLY A 248 6.36 19.57 18.68
CA GLY A 248 6.06 18.42 17.83
C GLY A 248 6.47 18.64 16.38
N LEU A 249 6.96 17.59 15.73
CA LEU A 249 7.24 17.53 14.30
C LEU A 249 6.56 16.30 13.72
N PHE A 250 5.96 16.46 12.55
CA PHE A 250 5.07 15.48 11.95
C PHE A 250 5.40 15.32 10.47
N THR A 251 5.09 14.16 9.94
CA THR A 251 4.80 13.99 8.52
C THR A 251 3.28 13.90 8.39
N THR A 252 2.70 14.87 7.70
CA THR A 252 1.32 14.78 7.21
C THR A 252 1.32 13.89 5.97
N GLY A 253 0.47 12.87 5.99
CA GLY A 253 0.09 12.11 4.80
C GLY A 253 -1.19 12.68 4.24
N ILE A 254 -1.27 12.80 2.92
CA ILE A 254 -2.49 13.17 2.20
C ILE A 254 -2.72 12.14 1.11
N VAL A 255 -3.93 11.61 1.03
CA VAL A 255 -4.40 10.88 -0.16
C VAL A 255 -5.54 11.67 -0.77
N SER A 256 -5.45 12.00 -2.04
CA SER A 256 -6.52 12.66 -2.79
C SER A 256 -7.00 11.75 -3.91
N MET A 257 -8.31 11.59 -4.03
CA MET A 257 -8.96 10.79 -5.07
C MET A 257 -9.60 11.72 -6.11
N ARG A 258 -9.32 11.46 -7.39
CA ARG A 258 -9.94 12.11 -8.54
C ARG A 258 -10.37 11.05 -9.53
N GLY A 259 -11.65 10.68 -9.51
CA GLY A 259 -12.13 9.50 -10.23
C GLY A 259 -11.36 8.24 -9.81
N GLU A 260 -10.74 7.55 -10.77
CA GLU A 260 -9.90 6.37 -10.51
C GLU A 260 -8.45 6.70 -10.11
N THR A 261 -8.05 7.96 -10.20
CA THR A 261 -6.68 8.40 -9.90
C THR A 261 -6.52 8.71 -8.43
N GLU A 262 -5.48 8.15 -7.81
CA GLU A 262 -5.14 8.42 -6.41
C GLU A 262 -3.78 9.09 -6.31
N VAL A 263 -3.70 10.24 -5.64
CA VAL A 263 -2.43 10.97 -5.41
C VAL A 263 -2.08 10.91 -3.92
N ALA A 264 -0.85 10.50 -3.62
CA ALA A 264 -0.30 10.53 -2.27
C ALA A 264 0.71 11.67 -2.12
N ILE A 265 0.51 12.55 -1.15
CA ILE A 265 1.44 13.61 -0.79
C ILE A 265 1.97 13.37 0.63
N PHE A 266 3.24 13.66 0.84
CA PHE A 266 3.85 13.73 2.16
C PHE A 266 4.41 15.14 2.39
N VAL A 267 4.16 15.68 3.57
CA VAL A 267 4.75 16.96 4.00
C VAL A 267 5.28 16.78 5.41
N THR A 268 6.59 16.91 5.57
CA THR A 268 7.25 16.78 6.87
C THR A 268 7.68 18.15 7.38
N GLY A 269 7.20 18.51 8.57
CA GLY A 269 7.47 19.81 9.16
C GLY A 269 6.80 19.96 10.51
N ARG A 270 6.51 21.22 10.87
CA ARG A 270 5.80 21.51 12.12
C ARG A 270 4.30 21.60 11.95
N ASP A 271 3.87 22.02 10.77
CA ASP A 271 2.47 22.16 10.43
C ASP A 271 1.75 20.83 10.60
N HIS A 272 0.58 20.87 11.24
CA HIS A 272 -0.30 19.72 11.38
C HIS A 272 -1.07 19.45 10.09
N ALA A 273 -1.72 18.30 10.00
CA ALA A 273 -2.52 17.94 8.84
C ALA A 273 -3.58 18.99 8.48
N GLY A 274 -4.15 19.71 9.46
CA GLY A 274 -5.07 20.83 9.22
C GLY A 274 -4.44 22.01 8.49
N GLU A 275 -3.25 22.43 8.92
CA GLU A 275 -2.48 23.51 8.29
C GLU A 275 -2.02 23.11 6.88
N ASN A 276 -1.48 21.89 6.74
CA ASN A 276 -1.04 21.38 5.43
C ASN A 276 -2.20 21.16 4.46
N ARG A 277 -3.38 20.77 4.95
CA ARG A 277 -4.60 20.72 4.13
C ARG A 277 -4.99 22.12 3.65
N ALA A 278 -4.99 23.13 4.51
CA ALA A 278 -5.30 24.49 4.10
C ALA A 278 -4.33 24.98 3.00
N HIS A 279 -3.04 24.66 3.10
CA HIS A 279 -2.06 24.93 2.04
C HIS A 279 -2.35 24.19 0.72
N LEU A 280 -2.86 22.95 0.79
CA LEU A 280 -3.29 22.20 -0.39
C LEU A 280 -4.53 22.86 -1.03
N LEU A 281 -5.55 23.15 -0.24
CA LEU A 281 -6.82 23.71 -0.70
C LEU A 281 -6.67 25.14 -1.25
N ALA A 282 -5.66 25.91 -0.80
CA ALA A 282 -5.32 27.18 -1.41
C ALA A 282 -4.95 27.07 -2.91
N ARG A 283 -4.67 25.86 -3.42
CA ARG A 283 -4.40 25.57 -4.83
C ARG A 283 -5.63 25.07 -5.59
N ARG A 284 -6.74 24.82 -4.89
CA ARG A 284 -7.95 24.26 -5.48
C ARG A 284 -8.63 25.32 -6.37
N PRO A 285 -8.96 24.99 -7.64
CA PRO A 285 -9.76 25.88 -8.47
C PRO A 285 -11.15 26.12 -7.86
N PRO A 286 -11.61 27.38 -7.77
CA PRO A 286 -12.85 27.75 -7.07
C PRO A 286 -14.13 27.21 -7.73
N GLU A 287 -14.07 26.81 -8.99
CA GLU A 287 -15.19 26.23 -9.75
C GLU A 287 -15.50 24.78 -9.39
N LEU A 288 -14.56 24.08 -8.74
CA LEU A 288 -14.76 22.68 -8.36
C LEU A 288 -15.71 22.59 -7.16
N ALA A 289 -16.51 21.51 -7.14
CA ALA A 289 -17.33 21.18 -5.98
C ALA A 289 -16.49 21.07 -4.70
N LYS A 290 -17.11 21.21 -3.53
CA LYS A 290 -16.41 21.10 -2.25
C LYS A 290 -15.71 19.74 -2.12
N MET A 291 -14.48 19.73 -1.62
CA MET A 291 -13.78 18.48 -1.33
C MET A 291 -14.37 17.83 -0.08
N ILE A 292 -14.61 16.52 -0.12
CA ILE A 292 -14.93 15.75 1.07
C ILE A 292 -13.62 15.48 1.82
N GLN A 293 -13.49 16.05 3.01
CA GLN A 293 -12.32 15.95 3.87
C GLN A 293 -12.53 14.85 4.90
N MET A 294 -11.75 13.76 4.82
CA MET A 294 -11.82 12.63 5.74
C MET A 294 -10.60 12.57 6.66
N SER A 295 -10.83 12.68 7.97
CA SER A 295 -9.80 12.51 9.00
C SER A 295 -10.39 11.94 10.30
N ASP A 296 -9.59 11.76 11.33
CA ASP A 296 -10.15 11.69 12.68
C ASP A 296 -10.67 13.08 13.13
N ALA A 297 -11.40 13.11 14.25
CA ALA A 297 -11.95 14.36 14.79
C ALA A 297 -10.99 15.13 15.70
N LEU A 298 -9.66 14.96 15.57
CA LEU A 298 -8.70 15.76 16.33
C LEU A 298 -8.78 17.23 15.89
N ALA A 299 -8.74 18.15 16.86
CA ALA A 299 -8.81 19.59 16.60
C ALA A 299 -7.67 20.08 15.68
N ALA A 300 -6.49 19.45 15.74
CA ALA A 300 -5.37 19.76 14.85
C ALA A 300 -5.65 19.39 13.38
N ASN A 301 -6.50 18.38 13.15
CA ASN A 301 -6.92 17.94 11.82
C ASN A 301 -8.08 18.78 11.30
N THR A 302 -8.88 19.43 12.15
CA THR A 302 -9.99 20.31 11.71
C THR A 302 -9.72 21.79 11.95
N ALA A 303 -8.48 22.16 12.25
CA ALA A 303 -8.07 23.55 12.21
C ALA A 303 -8.16 24.05 10.76
N TYR A 304 -8.56 25.31 10.57
CA TYR A 304 -8.59 26.00 9.27
C TYR A 304 -9.54 25.40 8.22
N VAL A 305 -10.68 24.83 8.64
CA VAL A 305 -11.72 24.41 7.69
C VAL A 305 -12.23 25.61 6.90
N SER A 306 -12.21 25.51 5.57
CA SER A 306 -12.72 26.55 4.67
C SER A 306 -14.18 26.30 4.26
N SER A 307 -14.77 27.25 3.53
CA SER A 307 -16.08 27.09 2.91
C SER A 307 -16.13 25.99 1.84
N ASP A 308 -14.98 25.53 1.36
CA ASP A 308 -14.83 24.66 0.19
C ASP A 308 -14.72 23.18 0.57
N GLU A 309 -15.09 22.85 1.80
CA GLU A 309 -14.91 21.53 2.39
C GLU A 309 -16.23 20.97 2.95
N LEU A 310 -16.36 19.65 2.86
CA LEU A 310 -17.34 18.86 3.60
C LEU A 310 -16.61 17.96 4.59
N ILE A 311 -16.80 18.18 5.89
CA ILE A 311 -16.09 17.44 6.93
C ILE A 311 -16.71 16.06 7.12
N ALA A 312 -15.90 15.02 6.92
CA ALA A 312 -16.19 13.64 7.24
C ALA A 312 -15.23 13.15 8.34
N TYR A 313 -15.77 12.41 9.31
CA TYR A 313 -14.97 11.83 10.37
C TYR A 313 -14.89 10.31 10.26
N CYS A 314 -13.72 9.78 10.58
CA CYS A 314 -13.44 8.36 10.50
C CYS A 314 -14.20 7.56 11.56
N LEU A 315 -15.16 6.73 11.14
CA LEU A 315 -15.92 5.85 12.02
C LEU A 315 -15.03 4.82 12.74
N ALA A 316 -13.94 4.37 12.10
CA ALA A 316 -12.99 3.47 12.73
C ALA A 316 -12.34 4.10 13.98
N HIS A 317 -12.07 5.41 13.96
CA HIS A 317 -11.57 6.15 15.13
C HIS A 317 -12.62 6.24 16.23
N GLY A 318 -13.88 6.53 15.87
CA GLY A 318 -15.01 6.48 16.80
C GLY A 318 -15.16 5.11 17.47
N ARG A 319 -15.12 4.03 16.68
CA ARG A 319 -15.17 2.64 17.16
C ARG A 319 -13.97 2.30 18.06
N ARG A 320 -12.77 2.77 17.74
CA ARG A 320 -11.53 2.48 18.49
C ARG A 320 -11.62 2.93 19.95
N ASN A 321 -12.37 4.01 20.24
CA ASN A 321 -12.59 4.48 21.61
C ASN A 321 -13.33 3.45 22.48
N PHE A 322 -14.27 2.68 21.90
CA PHE A 322 -14.99 1.61 22.61
C PHE A 322 -14.16 0.32 22.71
N VAL A 323 -13.37 -0.01 21.68
CA VAL A 323 -12.47 -1.17 21.72
C VAL A 323 -11.48 -1.07 22.87
N LYS A 324 -10.94 0.13 23.14
CA LYS A 324 -9.97 0.36 24.23
C LYS A 324 -10.54 0.11 25.64
N ILE A 325 -11.86 0.15 25.81
CA ILE A 325 -12.52 0.09 27.13
C ILE A 325 -13.50 -1.08 27.27
N ILE A 326 -13.51 -2.00 26.29
CA ILE A 326 -14.44 -3.14 26.22
C ILE A 326 -14.34 -4.07 27.43
N GLU A 327 -13.16 -4.19 28.04
CA GLU A 327 -12.97 -5.03 29.24
C GLU A 327 -13.70 -4.45 30.46
N SER A 328 -13.84 -3.12 30.52
CA SER A 328 -14.54 -2.42 31.61
C SER A 328 -16.05 -2.30 31.37
N PHE A 329 -16.47 -2.17 30.10
CA PHE A 329 -17.88 -1.96 29.73
C PHE A 329 -18.30 -2.89 28.58
N PRO A 330 -18.30 -4.22 28.80
CA PRO A 330 -18.42 -5.19 27.71
C PRO A 330 -19.76 -5.15 26.99
N ALA A 331 -20.87 -4.93 27.69
CA ALA A 331 -22.19 -4.94 27.07
C ALA A 331 -22.38 -3.74 26.14
N GLU A 332 -22.11 -2.54 26.64
CA GLU A 332 -22.21 -1.26 25.94
C GLU A 332 -21.25 -1.19 24.77
N CYS A 333 -19.98 -1.56 25.00
CA CYS A 333 -18.98 -1.54 23.93
C CYS A 333 -19.30 -2.55 22.84
N ARG A 334 -19.74 -3.77 23.17
CA ARG A 334 -20.15 -4.77 22.16
C ARG A 334 -21.37 -4.33 21.37
N HIS A 335 -22.28 -3.57 21.96
CA HIS A 335 -23.40 -2.99 21.23
C HIS A 335 -22.86 -2.03 20.15
N VAL A 336 -22.12 -0.99 20.53
CA VAL A 336 -21.57 -0.01 19.59
C VAL A 336 -20.67 -0.64 18.53
N ILE A 337 -19.75 -1.53 18.93
CA ILE A 337 -18.80 -2.17 18.02
C ILE A 337 -19.52 -3.04 16.99
N ARG A 338 -20.57 -3.78 17.38
CA ARG A 338 -21.35 -4.61 16.44
C ARG A 338 -22.18 -3.73 15.50
N THR A 339 -22.82 -2.68 16.03
CA THR A 339 -23.63 -1.76 15.22
C THR A 339 -22.80 -1.08 14.14
N ILE A 340 -21.61 -0.56 14.49
CA ILE A 340 -20.67 -0.01 13.49
C ILE A 340 -20.19 -1.12 12.55
N GLY A 341 -19.96 -2.34 13.06
CA GLY A 341 -19.59 -3.50 12.24
C GLY A 341 -20.62 -3.83 11.15
N THR A 342 -21.91 -3.71 11.43
CA THR A 342 -22.99 -3.87 10.45
C THR A 342 -22.89 -2.83 9.33
N VAL A 343 -22.61 -1.57 9.65
CA VAL A 343 -22.42 -0.50 8.64
C VAL A 343 -21.25 -0.81 7.71
N TYR A 344 -20.14 -1.32 8.25
CA TYR A 344 -19.00 -1.76 7.43
C TYR A 344 -19.32 -2.98 6.56
N HIS A 345 -20.15 -3.89 7.06
CA HIS A 345 -20.61 -5.02 6.26
C HIS A 345 -21.45 -4.54 5.07
N HIS A 346 -22.38 -3.61 5.29
CA HIS A 346 -23.15 -2.99 4.20
C HIS A 346 -22.24 -2.29 3.18
N ASP A 347 -21.21 -1.57 3.63
CA ASP A 347 -20.23 -0.94 2.72
C ASP A 347 -19.47 -1.96 1.87
N SER A 348 -19.12 -3.12 2.44
CA SER A 348 -18.51 -4.23 1.68
C SER A 348 -19.46 -4.75 0.60
N LEU A 349 -20.72 -5.01 0.95
CA LEU A 349 -21.73 -5.49 0.01
C LEU A 349 -21.95 -4.49 -1.14
N SER A 350 -22.03 -3.19 -0.81
CA SER A 350 -22.17 -2.13 -1.82
C SER A 350 -20.98 -2.09 -2.79
N LYS A 351 -19.75 -2.31 -2.28
CA LYS A 351 -18.54 -2.36 -3.11
C LYS A 351 -18.49 -3.62 -3.97
N GLU A 352 -18.88 -4.77 -3.43
CA GLU A 352 -18.97 -6.04 -4.16
C GLU A 352 -20.02 -6.00 -5.28
N ALA A 353 -21.11 -5.26 -5.08
CA ALA A 353 -22.13 -5.01 -6.09
C ALA A 353 -21.68 -4.00 -7.17
N GLY A 354 -20.56 -3.30 -6.99
CA GLY A 354 -20.05 -2.32 -7.95
C GLY A 354 -20.84 -1.03 -8.02
N HIS A 355 -21.54 -0.65 -6.93
CA HIS A 355 -22.35 0.56 -6.89
C HIS A 355 -21.55 1.84 -7.19
N THR A 356 -22.16 2.78 -7.92
CA THR A 356 -21.64 4.15 -8.07
C THR A 356 -21.70 4.91 -6.73
N PRO A 357 -21.06 6.10 -6.61
CA PRO A 357 -21.16 6.92 -5.40
C PRO A 357 -22.60 7.25 -4.97
N GLU A 358 -23.51 7.44 -5.92
CA GLU A 358 -24.93 7.75 -5.70
C GLU A 358 -25.72 6.50 -5.28
N GLU A 359 -25.50 5.38 -5.96
CA GLU A 359 -26.12 4.10 -5.61
C GLU A 359 -25.67 3.65 -4.21
N ARG A 360 -24.38 3.82 -3.90
CA ARG A 360 -23.83 3.56 -2.57
C ARG A 360 -24.48 4.43 -1.51
N LEU A 361 -24.72 5.72 -1.80
CA LEU A 361 -25.43 6.62 -0.88
C LEU A 361 -26.84 6.12 -0.60
N ALA A 362 -27.62 5.82 -1.65
CA ALA A 362 -28.99 5.31 -1.51
C ALA A 362 -29.03 3.98 -0.73
N PHE A 363 -28.11 3.06 -1.03
CA PHE A 363 -27.96 1.79 -0.33
C PHE A 363 -27.67 1.97 1.16
N HIS A 364 -26.77 2.90 1.51
CA HIS A 364 -26.50 3.22 2.90
C HIS A 364 -27.67 3.93 3.58
N GLN A 365 -28.42 4.80 2.90
CA GLN A 365 -29.62 5.41 3.45
C GLN A 365 -30.67 4.36 3.83
N GLU A 366 -30.89 3.38 2.97
CA GLU A 366 -31.86 2.30 3.20
C GLU A 366 -31.43 1.35 4.33
N LEU A 367 -30.19 0.84 4.27
CA LEU A 367 -29.76 -0.24 5.16
C LEU A 367 -28.98 0.24 6.39
N SER A 368 -28.17 1.28 6.24
CA SER A 368 -27.28 1.78 7.30
C SER A 368 -27.88 2.97 8.06
N GLY A 369 -28.77 3.75 7.44
CA GLY A 369 -29.50 4.85 8.05
C GLY A 369 -30.22 4.43 9.33
N PRO A 370 -31.16 3.46 9.26
CA PRO A 370 -31.89 2.98 10.44
C PRO A 370 -30.97 2.43 11.54
N VAL A 371 -29.86 1.78 11.16
CA VAL A 371 -28.86 1.24 12.09
C VAL A 371 -28.15 2.37 12.84
N MET A 372 -27.76 3.44 12.14
CA MET A 372 -27.14 4.61 12.73
C MET A 372 -28.12 5.41 13.59
N ASP A 373 -29.37 5.55 13.17
CA ASP A 373 -30.40 6.25 13.95
C ASP A 373 -30.70 5.52 15.27
N SER A 374 -30.81 4.20 15.23
CA SER A 374 -30.95 3.38 16.43
C SER A 374 -29.73 3.54 17.35
N LEU A 375 -28.52 3.63 16.80
CA LEU A 375 -27.31 3.87 17.59
C LEU A 375 -27.34 5.26 18.24
N LYS A 376 -27.74 6.29 17.50
CA LYS A 376 -27.85 7.67 18.01
C LYS A 376 -28.82 7.73 19.20
N PHE A 377 -30.01 7.16 19.01
CA PHE A 377 -31.04 7.11 20.05
C PHE A 377 -30.53 6.40 21.31
N TRP A 378 -29.83 5.28 21.14
CA TRP A 378 -29.23 4.56 22.27
C TRP A 378 -28.17 5.39 22.99
N LEU A 379 -27.26 6.05 22.25
CA LEU A 379 -26.20 6.90 22.82
C LEU A 379 -26.79 8.08 23.61
N ASP A 380 -27.80 8.75 23.07
CA ASP A 380 -28.48 9.85 23.74
C ASP A 380 -29.24 9.37 24.99
N GLY A 381 -29.90 8.21 24.90
CA GLY A 381 -30.58 7.56 26.02
C GLY A 381 -29.65 7.20 27.18
N GLN A 382 -28.41 6.78 26.91
CA GLN A 382 -27.43 6.48 27.97
C GLN A 382 -27.11 7.70 28.84
N ILE A 383 -27.02 8.88 28.25
CA ILE A 383 -26.72 10.13 28.94
C ILE A 383 -27.98 10.73 29.57
N ALA A 384 -29.07 10.84 28.80
CA ALA A 384 -30.32 11.45 29.27
C ALA A 384 -30.93 10.70 30.46
N ALA A 385 -30.88 9.36 30.44
CA ALA A 385 -31.37 8.52 31.53
C ALA A 385 -30.34 8.32 32.67
N ARG A 386 -29.21 9.04 32.66
CA ARG A 386 -28.13 8.95 33.65
C ARG A 386 -27.61 7.51 33.87
N LYS A 387 -27.61 6.68 32.82
CA LYS A 387 -27.09 5.31 32.86
C LYS A 387 -25.56 5.28 32.78
N THR A 388 -24.97 6.30 32.16
CA THR A 388 -23.52 6.44 32.03
C THR A 388 -23.06 7.75 32.65
N GLU A 389 -22.09 7.68 33.56
CA GLU A 389 -21.44 8.87 34.14
C GLU A 389 -20.65 9.61 33.04
N PRO A 390 -20.91 10.90 32.73
CA PRO A 390 -20.29 11.60 31.60
C PRO A 390 -18.76 11.63 31.63
N ASN A 391 -18.17 11.71 32.82
CA ASN A 391 -16.72 11.78 33.00
C ASN A 391 -16.03 10.42 33.02
N SER A 392 -16.78 9.32 33.03
CA SER A 392 -16.24 7.97 32.89
C SER A 392 -15.61 7.76 31.50
N SER A 393 -14.79 6.72 31.35
CA SER A 393 -14.21 6.40 30.04
C SER A 393 -15.27 6.03 29.01
N LEU A 394 -16.36 5.36 29.41
CA LEU A 394 -17.52 5.11 28.56
C LEU A 394 -18.26 6.41 28.21
N GLY A 395 -18.50 7.28 29.19
CA GLY A 395 -19.16 8.58 28.98
C GLY A 395 -18.40 9.45 27.96
N LYS A 396 -17.07 9.50 28.07
CA LYS A 396 -16.20 10.20 27.10
C LYS A 396 -16.26 9.58 25.70
N ALA A 397 -16.32 8.25 25.58
CA ALA A 397 -16.43 7.57 24.29
C ALA A 397 -17.80 7.81 23.62
N ILE A 398 -18.89 7.80 24.41
CA ILE A 398 -20.24 8.15 23.95
C ILE A 398 -20.28 9.61 23.49
N GLU A 399 -19.77 10.51 24.31
CA GLU A 399 -19.76 11.95 24.01
C GLU A 399 -18.96 12.26 22.75
N TYR A 400 -17.86 11.54 22.49
CA TYR A 400 -17.13 11.64 21.24
C TYR A 400 -18.02 11.37 20.01
N LEU A 401 -18.76 10.26 19.99
CA LEU A 401 -19.65 9.95 18.87
C LEU A 401 -20.78 10.98 18.73
N ARG A 402 -21.37 11.40 19.86
CA ARG A 402 -22.47 12.38 19.87
C ARG A 402 -22.02 13.74 19.33
N LYS A 403 -20.88 14.24 19.82
CA LYS A 403 -20.29 15.52 19.42
C LYS A 403 -19.96 15.58 17.93
N HIS A 404 -19.47 14.47 17.38
CA HIS A 404 -18.99 14.39 15.99
C HIS A 404 -19.97 13.70 15.04
N TRP A 405 -21.22 13.52 15.46
CA TRP A 405 -22.21 12.69 14.76
C TRP A 405 -22.42 13.08 13.31
N GLU A 406 -22.54 14.37 13.02
CA GLU A 406 -22.75 14.87 11.66
C GLU A 406 -21.62 14.42 10.73
N GLY A 407 -20.35 14.68 11.08
CA GLY A 407 -19.22 14.25 10.24
C GLY A 407 -19.04 12.72 10.20
N LEU A 408 -19.34 12.00 11.29
CA LEU A 408 -19.28 10.53 11.32
C LEU A 408 -20.36 9.86 10.46
N THR A 409 -21.42 10.59 10.10
CA THR A 409 -22.56 10.09 9.31
C THR A 409 -22.67 10.75 7.95
N LEU A 410 -21.65 11.48 7.49
CA LEU A 410 -21.70 12.19 6.20
C LEU A 410 -21.99 11.25 5.01
N PHE A 411 -21.54 10.00 5.09
CA PHE A 411 -21.82 8.95 4.09
C PHE A 411 -23.31 8.64 3.87
N LEU A 412 -24.21 9.10 4.75
CA LEU A 412 -25.66 9.01 4.60
C LEU A 412 -26.28 10.22 3.89
N ARG A 413 -25.49 11.26 3.62
CA ARG A 413 -25.97 12.54 3.05
C ARG A 413 -25.20 13.02 1.83
N GLN A 414 -23.96 12.57 1.64
CA GLN A 414 -23.10 13.00 0.53
C GLN A 414 -22.60 11.79 -0.26
N ALA A 415 -22.86 11.78 -1.57
CA ALA A 415 -22.33 10.77 -2.48
C ALA A 415 -20.80 10.82 -2.47
N GLY A 416 -20.17 9.65 -2.44
CA GLY A 416 -18.70 9.52 -2.40
C GLY A 416 -18.08 9.68 -1.01
N ALA A 417 -18.82 10.08 0.03
CA ALA A 417 -18.25 10.21 1.37
C ALA A 417 -17.80 8.84 1.95
N PRO A 418 -16.52 8.70 2.34
CA PRO A 418 -15.99 7.44 2.86
C PRO A 418 -16.44 7.19 4.32
N LEU A 419 -16.29 5.95 4.81
CA LEU A 419 -16.53 5.60 6.22
C LEU A 419 -15.31 5.83 7.11
N ASP A 420 -14.10 5.77 6.54
CA ASP A 420 -12.86 5.86 7.30
C ASP A 420 -11.70 6.47 6.52
N SER A 421 -10.60 6.68 7.25
CA SER A 421 -9.35 7.24 6.77
C SER A 421 -8.29 6.17 6.45
N ASN A 422 -8.68 4.92 6.16
CA ASN A 422 -7.72 3.83 5.94
C ASN A 422 -6.77 4.08 4.75
N ALA A 423 -7.19 4.88 3.77
CA ALA A 423 -6.37 5.28 2.63
C ALA A 423 -5.09 6.00 3.09
N VAL A 424 -5.23 7.04 3.94
CA VAL A 424 -4.08 7.78 4.46
C VAL A 424 -3.27 6.97 5.47
N GLU A 425 -3.94 6.20 6.35
CA GLU A 425 -3.24 5.31 7.29
C GLU A 425 -2.33 4.31 6.55
N ARG A 426 -2.75 3.81 5.38
CA ARG A 426 -1.97 2.88 4.56
C ARG A 426 -0.68 3.51 4.03
N ILE A 427 -0.74 4.74 3.52
CA ILE A 427 0.47 5.41 3.02
C ILE A 427 1.40 5.83 4.15
N LEU A 428 0.87 6.26 5.30
CA LEU A 428 1.64 6.66 6.47
C LEU A 428 2.45 5.51 7.08
N LYS A 429 2.05 4.25 6.87
CA LYS A 429 2.88 3.08 7.25
C LYS A 429 4.27 3.11 6.63
N LYS A 430 4.48 3.79 5.49
CA LYS A 430 5.80 4.01 4.89
C LYS A 430 6.68 4.90 5.76
N VAL A 431 6.11 5.97 6.27
CA VAL A 431 6.77 6.91 7.19
C VAL A 431 7.06 6.21 8.51
N VAL A 432 6.13 5.40 9.02
CA VAL A 432 6.34 4.58 10.23
C VAL A 432 7.49 3.58 10.03
N LEU A 433 7.55 2.90 8.89
CA LEU A 433 8.66 2.00 8.54
C LEU A 433 9.98 2.76 8.45
N PHE A 434 9.99 3.92 7.78
CA PHE A 434 11.15 4.77 7.69
C PHE A 434 11.64 5.21 9.09
N ARG A 435 10.72 5.67 9.95
CA ARG A 435 11.01 6.05 11.35
C ARG A 435 11.55 4.88 12.14
N LYS A 436 10.99 3.68 11.98
CA LYS A 436 11.50 2.47 12.64
C LYS A 436 12.95 2.15 12.26
N ASN A 437 13.33 2.40 11.01
CA ASN A 437 14.65 2.04 10.50
C ASN A 437 15.69 3.16 10.57
N SER A 438 15.27 4.42 10.44
CA SER A 438 16.14 5.60 10.36
C SER A 438 15.99 6.55 11.56
N LEU A 439 14.95 6.38 12.39
CA LEU A 439 14.59 7.17 13.58
C LEU A 439 14.17 8.62 13.34
N PHE A 440 14.88 9.36 12.50
CA PHE A 440 14.70 10.79 12.29
C PHE A 440 15.28 11.26 10.94
N TYR A 441 14.97 12.49 10.57
CA TYR A 441 15.75 13.26 9.61
C TYR A 441 16.80 14.14 10.33
N LYS A 442 17.97 14.34 9.72
CA LYS A 442 18.99 15.23 10.29
C LYS A 442 18.61 16.71 10.13
N THR A 443 18.08 17.10 8.98
CA THR A 443 17.77 18.51 8.63
C THR A 443 16.42 18.60 7.94
N ALA A 444 15.83 19.81 7.88
CA ALA A 444 14.60 20.07 7.14
C ALA A 444 14.75 19.77 5.63
N ARG A 445 15.92 20.06 5.05
CA ARG A 445 16.26 19.66 3.68
C ARG A 445 16.19 18.14 3.49
N GLY A 446 16.72 17.37 4.45
CA GLY A 446 16.63 15.90 4.43
C GLY A 446 15.19 15.38 4.46
N ALA A 447 14.33 16.05 5.24
CA ALA A 447 12.90 15.75 5.28
C ALA A 447 12.23 16.07 3.94
N ARG A 448 12.50 17.23 3.34
CA ARG A 448 11.96 17.63 2.03
C ARG A 448 12.34 16.68 0.90
N VAL A 449 13.60 16.22 0.87
CA VAL A 449 14.02 15.17 -0.08
C VAL A 449 13.18 13.90 0.11
N GLY A 450 12.97 13.50 1.37
CA GLY A 450 12.14 12.35 1.69
C GLY A 450 10.69 12.50 1.25
N ASP A 451 10.10 13.68 1.48
CA ASP A 451 8.72 13.99 1.08
C ASP A 451 8.51 13.85 -0.43
N ILE A 452 9.44 14.36 -1.24
CA ILE A 452 9.38 14.26 -2.72
C ILE A 452 9.41 12.79 -3.16
N TYR A 453 10.40 12.03 -2.72
CA TYR A 453 10.50 10.62 -3.12
C TYR A 453 9.35 9.77 -2.57
N LEU A 454 8.92 9.98 -1.33
CA LEU A 454 7.78 9.26 -0.75
C LEU A 454 6.49 9.55 -1.53
N THR A 455 6.26 10.82 -1.91
CA THR A 455 5.14 11.26 -2.75
C THR A 455 5.12 10.54 -4.09
N LEU A 456 6.23 10.59 -4.83
CA LEU A 456 6.34 9.96 -6.15
C LEU A 456 6.18 8.43 -6.06
N ILE A 457 6.83 7.78 -5.10
CA ILE A 457 6.80 6.33 -4.93
C ILE A 457 5.42 5.84 -4.48
N ALA A 458 4.80 6.52 -3.51
CA ALA A 458 3.48 6.13 -3.02
C ALA A 458 2.41 6.34 -4.09
N THR A 459 2.46 7.45 -4.83
CA THR A 459 1.53 7.72 -5.94
C THR A 459 1.67 6.66 -7.04
N CYS A 460 2.89 6.23 -7.39
CA CYS A 460 3.07 5.10 -8.30
C CYS A 460 2.36 3.84 -7.81
N GLN A 461 2.48 3.53 -6.53
CA GLN A 461 1.91 2.30 -5.97
C GLN A 461 0.38 2.33 -5.90
N LEU A 462 -0.21 3.48 -5.61
CA LEU A 462 -1.67 3.64 -5.65
C LEU A 462 -2.19 3.45 -7.08
N ASN A 463 -1.49 3.99 -8.08
CA ASN A 463 -1.85 3.86 -9.50
C ASN A 463 -1.26 2.62 -10.19
N LYS A 464 -0.79 1.61 -9.43
CA LYS A 464 -0.23 0.35 -9.95
C LYS A 464 0.94 0.51 -10.94
N ALA A 465 1.62 1.66 -10.93
CA ALA A 465 2.81 1.94 -11.70
C ALA A 465 4.08 1.45 -10.98
N ASN A 466 5.10 1.07 -11.75
CA ASN A 466 6.39 0.65 -11.18
C ASN A 466 7.20 1.88 -10.74
N PRO A 467 7.46 2.08 -9.42
CA PRO A 467 8.13 3.29 -8.94
C PRO A 467 9.57 3.44 -9.42
N HIS A 468 10.30 2.33 -9.59
CA HIS A 468 11.69 2.37 -10.04
C HIS A 468 11.79 2.78 -11.52
N ARG A 469 10.92 2.21 -12.37
CA ARG A 469 10.84 2.61 -13.78
C ARG A 469 10.42 4.07 -13.93
N TYR A 470 9.46 4.52 -13.12
CA TYR A 470 9.02 5.91 -13.13
C TYR A 470 10.13 6.89 -12.73
N LEU A 471 10.80 6.65 -11.60
CA LEU A 471 11.93 7.49 -11.16
C LEU A 471 13.08 7.50 -12.18
N THR A 472 13.33 6.36 -12.84
CA THR A 472 14.35 6.26 -13.89
C THR A 472 13.95 7.05 -15.13
N ALA A 473 12.68 6.99 -15.52
CA ALA A 473 12.14 7.74 -16.66
C ALA A 473 12.26 9.25 -16.42
N LEU A 474 11.82 9.76 -15.27
CA LEU A 474 11.96 11.19 -14.95
C LEU A 474 13.42 11.64 -15.05
N GLN A 475 14.36 10.87 -14.49
CA GLN A 475 15.77 11.23 -14.54
C GLN A 475 16.41 11.22 -15.94
N HIS A 476 15.88 10.45 -16.90
CA HIS A 476 16.33 10.51 -18.29
C HIS A 476 15.71 11.67 -19.07
N HIS A 477 14.53 12.13 -18.68
CA HIS A 477 13.71 13.06 -19.45
C HIS A 477 13.45 14.37 -18.69
N ILE A 478 14.51 14.90 -18.07
CA ILE A 478 14.44 16.07 -17.18
C ILE A 478 13.81 17.27 -17.88
N GLU A 479 14.30 17.62 -19.07
CA GLU A 479 13.81 18.80 -19.78
C GLU A 479 12.36 18.60 -20.27
N ALA A 480 12.02 17.39 -20.75
CA ALA A 480 10.66 17.08 -21.21
C ALA A 480 9.60 17.19 -20.10
N PHE A 481 9.87 16.66 -18.90
CA PHE A 481 8.91 16.78 -17.81
C PHE A 481 8.89 18.18 -17.20
N LYS A 482 9.99 18.95 -17.25
CA LYS A 482 9.97 20.35 -16.79
C LYS A 482 9.05 21.20 -17.66
N GLU A 483 9.07 20.98 -18.97
CA GLU A 483 8.19 21.68 -19.92
C GLU A 483 6.74 21.25 -19.76
N SER A 484 6.48 19.95 -19.59
CA SER A 484 5.12 19.40 -19.51
C SER A 484 5.00 18.34 -18.40
N PRO A 485 4.96 18.74 -17.10
CA PRO A 485 4.90 17.79 -16.00
C PRO A 485 3.69 16.85 -16.07
N ALA A 486 2.55 17.34 -16.57
CA ALA A 486 1.29 16.61 -16.66
C ALA A 486 1.39 15.30 -17.48
N ASP A 487 2.28 15.26 -18.47
CA ASP A 487 2.50 14.10 -19.33
C ASP A 487 3.36 13.01 -18.67
N TRP A 488 4.03 13.36 -17.58
CA TRP A 488 4.99 12.52 -16.88
C TRP A 488 4.47 12.12 -15.51
N MET A 489 3.17 11.88 -15.38
CA MET A 489 2.54 11.37 -14.16
C MET A 489 2.62 9.85 -14.07
N PRO A 490 2.47 9.25 -12.87
CA PRO A 490 2.59 7.80 -12.71
C PRO A 490 1.63 6.97 -13.57
N TRP A 491 0.48 7.52 -13.97
CA TRP A 491 -0.52 6.86 -14.80
C TRP A 491 -0.32 7.03 -16.32
N ASN A 492 0.50 7.98 -16.79
CA ASN A 492 0.65 8.28 -18.22
C ASN A 492 2.10 8.39 -18.72
N PHE A 493 3.12 8.28 -17.85
CA PHE A 493 4.52 8.39 -18.27
C PHE A 493 4.95 7.32 -19.30
N ALA A 494 4.28 6.17 -19.35
CA ALA A 494 4.57 5.14 -20.34
C ALA A 494 4.26 5.62 -21.77
N GLU A 495 3.16 6.35 -21.95
CA GLU A 495 2.79 6.97 -23.23
C GLU A 495 3.77 8.08 -23.61
N ALA A 496 4.22 8.88 -22.63
CA ALA A 496 5.26 9.88 -22.86
C ALA A 496 6.59 9.25 -23.31
N LEU A 497 6.95 8.09 -22.77
CA LEU A 497 8.11 7.31 -23.22
C LEU A 497 7.96 6.79 -24.65
N GLU A 498 6.75 6.44 -25.08
CA GLU A 498 6.49 6.03 -26.46
C GLU A 498 6.61 7.23 -27.42
N ARG A 499 6.00 8.37 -27.08
CA ARG A 499 6.11 9.62 -27.86
C ARG A 499 7.55 10.10 -28.04
N THR A 500 8.40 9.91 -27.03
CA THR A 500 9.82 10.31 -27.10
C THR A 500 10.70 9.32 -27.85
N ARG A 501 10.21 8.10 -28.12
CA ARG A 501 10.92 7.08 -28.92
C ARG A 501 10.64 7.19 -30.42
N ASP A 502 9.46 7.70 -30.80
CA ASP A 502 9.04 7.86 -32.20
C ASP A 502 9.08 9.33 -32.67
N PRO A 503 10.18 9.80 -33.28
CA PRO A 503 10.24 11.15 -33.86
C PRO A 503 9.36 11.34 -35.11
N VAL A 504 8.63 10.31 -35.59
CA VAL A 504 7.81 10.35 -36.82
C VAL A 504 6.31 10.60 -36.53
N ALA A 505 5.87 10.53 -35.27
CA ALA A 505 4.46 10.74 -34.91
C ALA A 505 4.12 12.18 -34.48
N ALA A 506 5.11 13.08 -34.46
CA ALA A 506 4.98 14.47 -33.98
C ALA A 506 4.95 15.53 -35.10
N THR A 507 4.56 15.15 -36.32
CA THR A 507 4.35 16.07 -37.47
C THR A 507 2.98 15.90 -38.07
#